data_AF-R7AB32-F1
#
_entry.id   AF-R7AB32-F1
#
_cell.length_a   1.000
_cell.length_b   1.000
_cell.length_c   1.000
_cell.angle_alpha   90.00
_cell.angle_beta   90.00
_cell.angle_gamma   90.00
#
_symmetry.space_group_name_H-M   'P 1'
#
loop_
_entity.id
_entity.type
_entity.pdbx_description
1 polymer ?
#
loop_
_entity_poly.entity_id
_entity_poly.type
_entity_poly.pdbx_seq_one_letter_code
_entity_poly.pdbx_strand_id
1 'polypeptide(L)' 'MKLYIAGGVYEHGRNCFYISRENERNVMVDCGVKAGSTDYYPLLDEWQIKEVIYSQP' A
#
# COMPACT_ATOMS: atom_id res chain seq x y z
N MET A 1 -13.74 8.58 3.17
CA MET A 1 -12.31 8.23 3.21
C MET A 1 -12.16 6.84 3.81
N LYS A 2 -11.39 5.96 3.17
CA LYS A 2 -11.07 4.62 3.67
C LYS A 2 -9.55 4.45 3.65
N LEU A 3 -9.01 3.89 4.72
CA LEU A 3 -7.61 3.48 4.82
C LEU A 3 -7.56 1.95 4.77
N TYR A 4 -6.72 1.43 3.88
CA TYR A 4 -6.39 0.03 3.79
C TYR A 4 -4.90 -0.13 4.07
N ILE A 5 -4.57 -1.00 5.03
CA ILE A 5 -3.19 -1.28 5.44
C ILE A 5 -2.74 -2.53 4.69
N ALA A 6 -1.87 -2.35 3.70
CA ALA A 6 -1.34 -3.45 2.90
C ALA A 6 -0.03 -4.01 3.48
N GLY A 7 0.62 -3.31 4.40
CA GLY A 7 1.76 -3.81 5.16
C GLY A 7 2.39 -2.75 6.08
N GLY A 8 3.24 -3.21 7.01
CA GLY A 8 4.01 -2.35 7.91
C GLY A 8 3.35 -2.04 9.27
N VAL A 9 2.18 -2.63 9.57
CA VAL A 9 1.51 -2.50 10.87
C VAL A 9 1.53 -3.85 11.58
N TYR A 10 2.00 -3.86 12.84
CA TYR A 10 2.30 -5.08 13.60
C TYR A 10 3.37 -5.98 12.97
N GLU A 11 4.23 -5.40 12.12
CA GLU A 11 5.35 -6.09 11.50
C GLU A 11 6.50 -5.12 11.15
N HIS A 12 7.63 -5.68 10.70
CA HIS A 12 8.76 -4.91 10.19
C HIS A 12 8.92 -5.08 8.68
N GLY A 13 9.01 -3.97 7.96
CA GLY A 13 9.15 -3.93 6.50
C GLY A 13 7.81 -3.92 5.76
N ARG A 14 7.88 -3.91 4.42
CA ARG A 14 6.72 -3.84 3.50
C ARG A 14 5.68 -2.76 3.80
N ASN A 15 6.13 -1.59 4.25
CA ASN A 15 5.26 -0.44 4.46
C ASN A 15 4.47 -0.13 3.19
N CYS A 16 3.14 -0.13 3.30
CA CYS A 16 2.27 0.22 2.20
C CYS A 16 0.86 0.52 2.70
N PHE A 17 0.35 1.69 2.34
CA PHE A 17 -0.95 2.18 2.79
C PHE A 17 -1.73 2.71 1.59
N TYR A 18 -2.95 2.23 1.42
CA TYR A 18 -3.86 2.65 0.36
C TYR A 18 -4.98 3.51 0.94
N ILE A 19 -5.13 4.71 0.40
CA ILE A 19 -6.13 5.69 0.84
C ILE A 19 -7.09 5.94 -0.31
N SER A 20 -8.38 5.70 -0.08
CA SER A 20 -9.43 6.01 -1.05
C SER A 20 -10.46 7.00 -0.52
N ARG A 21 -10.97 7.83 -1.43
CA ARG A 21 -12.00 8.83 -1.19
C ARG A 21 -12.93 8.89 -2.39
N GLU A 22 -14.21 9.07 -2.15
CA GLU A 22 -15.18 9.22 -3.24
C GLU A 22 -14.89 10.49 -4.02
N ASN A 23 -14.94 10.41 -5.35
CA ASN A 23 -14.68 11.51 -6.28
C ASN A 23 -13.27 12.14 -6.18
N GLU A 24 -12.31 11.46 -5.52
CA GLU A 24 -10.91 11.85 -5.46
C GLU A 24 -10.04 10.70 -5.99
N ARG A 25 -8.80 11.02 -6.36
CA ARG A 25 -7.84 9.99 -6.76
C ARG A 25 -7.37 9.21 -5.53
N ASN A 26 -7.22 7.90 -5.68
CA ASN A 26 -6.67 7.07 -4.62
C ASN A 26 -5.16 7.29 -4.52
N VAL A 27 -4.63 7.22 -3.29
CA VAL A 27 -3.21 7.46 -3.01
C VAL A 27 -2.60 6.22 -2.37
N MET A 28 -1.43 5.85 -2.85
CA MET A 28 -0.56 4.84 -2.25
C MET A 28 0.58 5.55 -1.57
N VAL A 29 0.71 5.33 -0.27
CA VAL A 29 1.81 5.83 0.55
C VAL A 29 2.74 4.66 0.82
N ASP A 30 3.95 4.77 0.28
CA ASP A 30 4.97 3.72 0.30
C ASP A 30 4.55 2.43 -0.45
N CYS A 31 5.52 1.62 -0.82
CA CYS A 31 5.33 0.26 -1.33
C CYS A 31 6.63 -0.52 -1.16
N GLY A 32 7.09 -0.55 0.10
CA GLY A 32 8.30 -1.25 0.46
C GLY A 32 8.15 -2.76 0.30
N VAL A 33 9.28 -3.45 0.38
CA VAL A 33 9.33 -4.92 0.50
C VAL A 33 9.83 -5.33 1.89
N LYS A 34 9.49 -6.54 2.30
CA LYS A 34 10.00 -7.16 3.53
C LYS A 34 11.30 -7.91 3.23
N ALA A 35 12.43 -7.34 3.63
CA ALA A 35 13.73 -7.96 3.41
C ALA A 35 13.83 -9.33 4.10
N GLY A 36 14.44 -10.30 3.43
CA GLY A 36 14.70 -11.63 3.98
C GLY A 36 13.48 -12.54 4.14
N SER A 37 12.34 -12.19 3.53
CA SER A 37 11.13 -13.01 3.52
C SER A 37 10.79 -13.49 2.10
N THR A 38 10.11 -14.63 1.98
CA THR A 38 9.47 -15.08 0.74
C THR A 38 8.07 -14.47 0.56
N ASP A 39 7.47 -13.97 1.64
CA ASP A 39 6.22 -13.19 1.63
C ASP A 39 6.55 -11.70 1.78
N TYR A 40 7.16 -11.14 0.74
CA TYR A 40 7.84 -9.85 0.84
C TYR A 40 7.09 -8.66 0.25
N TYR A 41 6.00 -8.85 -0.49
CA TYR A 41 5.22 -7.76 -1.05
C TYR A 41 4.10 -7.31 -0.11
N PRO A 42 3.63 -6.05 -0.24
CA PRO A 42 2.38 -5.62 0.34
C PRO A 42 1.19 -6.45 -0.15
N LEU A 43 0.21 -6.64 0.73
CA LEU A 43 -1.02 -7.36 0.45
C LEU A 43 -2.00 -6.43 -0.26
N LEU A 44 -1.87 -6.30 -1.57
CA LEU A 44 -2.74 -5.48 -2.42
C LEU A 44 -3.46 -6.35 -3.46
N ASP A 45 -4.72 -6.02 -3.73
CA ASP A 45 -5.44 -6.56 -4.87
C ASP A 45 -5.13 -5.77 -6.15
N GLU A 46 -5.32 -6.40 -7.30
CA GLU A 46 -5.01 -5.83 -8.63
C GLU A 46 -5.67 -4.45 -8.87
N TRP A 47 -6.90 -4.26 -8.40
CA TRP A 47 -7.62 -2.99 -8.51
C TRP A 47 -6.94 -1.85 -7.74
N GLN A 48 -6.37 -2.13 -6.57
CA GLN A 48 -5.70 -1.12 -5.75
C GLN A 48 -4.38 -0.68 -6.39
N ILE A 49 -3.77 -1.53 -7.23
CA ILE A 49 -2.54 -1.23 -7.96
C ILE A 49 -2.84 -0.37 -9.20
N LYS A 50 -3.94 -0.65 -9.92
CA LYS A 50 -4.29 0.06 -11.16
C LYS A 50 -4.82 1.49 -10.95
N GLU A 51 -5.53 1.72 -9.86
CA GLU A 51 -6.31 2.96 -9.64
C GLU A 51 -5.61 4.01 -8.77
N VAL A 52 -4.29 3.89 -8.58
CA VAL A 52 -3.57 4.63 -7.54
C VAL A 52 -2.53 5.61 -8.08
N ILE A 53 -2.44 6.77 -7.44
CA ILE A 53 -1.27 7.64 -7.56
C ILE A 53 -0.24 7.21 -6.53
N TYR A 54 0.97 6.94 -7.00
CA TYR A 54 2.13 6.82 -6.14
C TYR A 54 2.57 8.18 -5.62
N SER A 55 2.57 8.36 -4.30
CA SER A 55 3.35 9.43 -3.67
C SER A 55 4.63 8.82 -3.10
N GLN A 56 5.77 9.10 -3.73
CA GLN A 56 7.07 8.93 -3.09
C GLN A 56 7.49 10.28 -2.49
N PRO A 57 8.11 10.31 -1.29
CA PRO A 57 8.76 11.51 -0.78
C PRO A 57 9.92 11.95 -1.70
#